data_AF-A0A388Q781-F1
#
_entry.id   AF-A0A388Q781-F1
#
_cell.length_a   1.000
_cell.length_b   1.000
_cell.length_c   1.000
_cell.angle_alpha   90.00
_cell.angle_beta   90.00
_cell.angle_gamma   90.00
#
_symmetry.space_group_name_H-M   'P 1'
#
loop_
_entity.id
_entity.type
_entity.pdbx_description
1 polymer ?
#
loop_
_entity_poly.entity_id
_entity_poly.type
_entity_poly.pdbx_seq_one_letter_code
_entity_poly.pdbx_strand_id
1 'polypeptide(L)' 'MGAEDFSYMTQECAGAMFRLGVKPAGAPARYLHTADFNLDEDALPLGAAMLAATALRLMARTAA' A
#
# COMPACT_ATOMS: atom_id res chain seq x y z
N MET A 1 10.02 -13.44 -2.18
CA MET A 1 8.59 -13.38 -1.81
C MET A 1 8.51 -13.48 -0.30
N GLY A 2 7.97 -12.45 0.37
CA GLY A 2 7.74 -12.46 1.82
C GLY A 2 6.37 -13.02 2.16
N ALA A 3 6.19 -13.48 3.40
CA ALA A 3 4.88 -13.78 3.97
C ALA A 3 4.25 -12.49 4.51
N GLU A 4 2.93 -12.40 4.45
CA GLU A 4 2.15 -11.25 4.94
C GLU A 4 0.87 -11.77 5.60
N ASP A 5 0.60 -11.32 6.83
CA ASP A 5 -0.51 -11.82 7.63
C ASP A 5 -1.87 -11.25 7.18
N PHE A 6 -1.87 -10.20 6.34
CA PHE A 6 -3.08 -9.67 5.68
C PHE A 6 -3.86 -10.76 4.93
N SER A 7 -3.20 -11.83 4.51
CA SER A 7 -3.85 -13.01 3.92
C SER A 7 -4.93 -13.62 4.82
N TYR A 8 -4.78 -13.61 6.14
CA TYR A 8 -5.82 -14.05 7.08
C TYR A 8 -7.03 -13.12 7.06
N MET A 9 -6.85 -11.80 6.91
CA MET A 9 -7.97 -10.85 6.79
C MET A 9 -8.82 -11.14 5.57
N THR A 10 -8.19 -11.50 4.44
CA THR A 10 -8.90 -11.83 3.19
C THR A 10 -9.63 -13.18 3.22
N GLN A 11 -9.42 -14.01 4.26
CA GLN A 11 -10.22 -15.22 4.48
C GLN A 11 -11.58 -14.88 5.09
N GLU A 12 -11.66 -13.81 5.89
CA GLU A 12 -12.87 -13.41 6.62
C GLU A 12 -13.75 -12.42 5.82
N CYS A 13 -13.15 -11.57 4.98
CA CYS A 13 -13.88 -10.62 4.16
C CYS A 13 -13.21 -10.35 2.82
N ALA A 14 -13.98 -9.82 1.86
CA ALA A 14 -13.42 -9.38 0.58
C ALA A 14 -12.44 -8.22 0.82
N GLY A 15 -11.15 -8.46 0.60
CA GLY A 15 -10.08 -7.49 0.79
C GLY A 15 -9.11 -7.43 -0.38
N ALA A 16 -8.32 -6.36 -0.43
CA ALA A 16 -7.27 -6.16 -1.43
C ALA A 16 -6.07 -5.47 -0.79
N MET A 17 -4.87 -5.92 -1.16
CA MET A 17 -3.59 -5.31 -0.79
C MET A 17 -2.86 -4.89 -2.07
N PHE A 18 -2.16 -3.77 -2.03
CA PHE A 18 -1.38 -3.26 -3.16
C PHE A 18 0.03 -2.88 -2.73
N ARG A 19 0.95 -2.81 -3.70
CA ARG A 19 2.29 -2.25 -3.49
C ARG A 19 2.30 -0.81 -4.01
N LEU A 20 2.80 0.10 -3.19
CA LEU A 20 3.10 1.47 -3.58
C LEU A 20 4.58 1.57 -3.91
N GLY A 21 4.92 2.18 -5.05
CA GLY A 21 6.31 2.43 -5.41
C GLY A 21 6.88 3.54 -4.52
N VAL A 22 7.94 3.22 -3.77
CA VAL A 22 8.57 4.15 -2.81
C VAL A 22 10.08 4.31 -3.01
N LYS A 23 10.62 3.80 -4.13
CA LYS A 23 12.06 3.92 -4.39
C LYS A 23 12.37 5.35 -4.86
N PRO A 24 13.29 6.08 -4.22
CA PRO A 24 13.68 7.41 -4.67
C PRO A 24 14.14 7.40 -6.14
N ALA A 25 13.78 8.46 -6.87
CA ALA A 25 14.17 8.64 -8.26
C ALA A 25 15.71 8.67 -8.41
N GLY A 26 16.24 7.95 -9.40
CA GLY A 26 17.69 7.86 -9.64
C GLY A 26 18.50 7.07 -8.60
N ALA A 27 17.92 6.68 -7.46
CA ALA A 27 18.60 5.91 -6.42
C ALA A 27 18.62 4.40 -6.72
N PRO A 28 19.64 3.66 -6.23
CA PRO A 28 19.65 2.20 -6.25
C PRO A 28 18.48 1.63 -5.43
N ALA A 29 18.06 0.41 -5.76
CA ALA A 29 17.03 -0.27 -4.98
C ALA A 29 17.57 -0.63 -3.59
N ARG A 30 16.83 -0.22 -2.54
CA ARG A 30 17.06 -0.63 -1.16
C ARG A 30 15.86 -1.44 -0.69
N TYR A 31 16.07 -2.69 -0.33
CA TYR A 31 14.99 -3.64 -0.06
C TYR A 31 14.52 -3.55 1.39
N LEU A 32 13.30 -4.01 1.65
CA LEU A 32 12.84 -4.23 3.02
C LEU A 32 13.80 -5.19 3.74
N HIS A 33 13.95 -5.02 5.05
CA HIS A 33 14.85 -5.79 5.92
C HIS A 33 16.36 -5.59 5.71
N THR A 34 16.78 -4.53 5.02
CA THR A 34 18.19 -4.11 4.99
C THR A 34 18.42 -2.93 5.93
N ALA A 35 19.64 -2.80 6.47
CA ALA A 35 19.99 -1.72 7.41
C ALA A 35 19.98 -0.32 6.77
N ASP A 36 20.05 -0.26 5.44
CA ASP A 36 20.10 0.97 4.65
C ASP A 36 18.76 1.32 3.99
N PHE A 37 17.68 0.57 4.28
CA PHE A 37 16.35 0.83 3.73
C PHE A 37 15.96 2.30 3.90
N ASN A 38 15.55 2.92 2.80
CA ASN A 38 15.09 4.31 2.77
C ASN A 38 14.04 4.47 1.68
N LEU A 39 12.96 5.17 2.00
CA LEU A 39 11.81 5.36 1.12
C LEU A 39 11.71 6.82 0.67
N ASP A 40 11.04 7.04 -0.46
CA ASP A 40 10.70 8.36 -0.96
C ASP A 40 9.41 8.87 -0.29
N GLU A 41 9.53 9.86 0.61
CA GLU A 41 8.40 10.38 1.39
C GLU A 41 7.35 11.10 0.52
N ASP A 42 7.70 11.48 -0.72
CA ASP A 42 6.74 12.02 -1.70
C ASP A 42 5.65 10.97 -2.06
N ALA A 43 5.87 9.69 -1.74
CA ALA A 43 4.86 8.65 -1.89
C ALA A 43 3.78 8.66 -0.78
N LEU A 44 4.04 9.28 0.38
CA LEU A 44 3.10 9.27 1.51
C LEU A 44 1.74 9.90 1.17
N PRO A 45 1.67 11.10 0.54
CA PRO A 45 0.39 11.67 0.12
C PRO A 45 -0.36 10.80 -0.89
N LEU A 46 0.37 10.11 -1.78
CA LEU A 46 -0.23 9.21 -2.78
C LEU A 46 -0.88 7.99 -2.10
N GLY A 47 -0.18 7.35 -1.16
CA GLY A 47 -0.73 6.23 -0.39
C GLY A 47 -1.97 6.62 0.42
N ALA A 48 -1.93 7.76 1.09
CA ALA A 48 -3.08 8.29 1.84
C ALA A 48 -4.28 8.57 0.91
N ALA A 49 -4.04 9.23 -0.22
CA ALA A 49 -5.08 9.52 -1.21
C ALA A 49 -5.69 8.23 -1.80
N MET A 50 -4.88 7.21 -2.08
CA MET A 50 -5.36 5.92 -2.57
C MET A 50 -6.31 5.25 -1.58
N LEU A 51 -5.95 5.20 -0.29
CA LEU A 51 -6.80 4.60 0.76
C LEU A 51 -8.10 5.38 0.95
N ALA A 52 -8.01 6.72 1.09
CA ALA A 52 -9.18 7.58 1.29
C ALA A 52 -10.14 7.53 0.10
N ALA A 53 -9.62 7.66 -1.13
CA ALA A 53 -10.45 7.61 -2.33
C ALA A 53 -11.11 6.24 -2.53
N THR A 54 -10.41 5.15 -2.18
CA THR A 54 -10.98 3.79 -2.25
C THR A 54 -12.13 3.62 -1.28
N ALA A 55 -11.97 4.07 -0.03
CA ALA A 55 -13.03 4.02 0.97
C ALA A 55 -14.26 4.84 0.53
N LEU A 56 -14.06 6.08 0.08
CA LEU A 56 -15.14 6.95 -0.39
C LEU A 56 -15.90 6.35 -1.59
N ARG A 57 -15.17 5.80 -2.56
CA ARG A 57 -15.79 5.14 -3.73
C ARG A 57 -16.55 3.88 -3.34
N LEU A 58 -16.04 3.10 -2.40
CA LEU A 58 -16.73 1.91 -1.90
C LEU A 58 -18.05 2.30 -1.24
N MET A 59 -18.03 3.27 -0.33
CA MET A 59 -19.22 3.78 0.36
C MET A 59 -20.25 4.37 -0.61
N ALA A 60 -19.80 5.10 -1.63
CA ALA A 60 -20.69 5.66 -2.65
C ALA A 60 -21.38 4.56 -3.49
N ARG A 61 -20.73 3.41 -3.70
CA ARG A 61 -21.31 2.27 -4.42
C ARG A 61 -22.28 1.46 -3.57
N THR A 62 -22.10 1.39 -2.26
CA THR A 62 -22.96 0.63 -1.36
C THR A 62 -24.17 1.42 -0.84
N ALA A 63 -24.17 2.75 -0.98
CA ALA A 63 -25.30 3.61 -0.63
C ALA A 63 -26.39 3.71 -1.72
N ALA A 64 -26.16 3.14 -2.90
CA ALA A 64 -27.09 3.06 -4.02
C ALA A 64 -27.70 1.66 -4.13
#